data_AF-A0A0D6P399-F1
#
_entry.id   AF-A0A0D6P399-F1
#
_cell.length_a   1.000
_cell.length_b   1.000
_cell.length_c   1.000
_cell.angle_alpha   90.00
_cell.angle_beta   90.00
_cell.angle_gamma   90.00
#
_symmetry.space_group_name_H-M   'P 1'
#
loop_
_entity.id
_entity.type
_entity.pdbx_description
1 polymer ?
#
loop_
_entity_poly.entity_id
_entity_poly.type
_entity_poly.pdbx_seq_one_letter_code
_entity_poly.pdbx_strand_id
1 'polypeptide(L)'
;MRTKHTFRLPPDLMTKLSDYASRKGVSQSMIVEAALASHLSPDGADRLEAALARRLDRIGRHLERIERYVDISNEALAVFVRFWLTSTPPLPDSSVAAAQAKGRERYEGFVEALGRRLARGRKLADEIVCDVAASDSQPYRPNDGCDRQRL
;
A
#
# COMPACT_ATOMS: atom_id res chain seq x y z
N MET A 1 -4.21 13.93 47.79
CA MET A 1 -3.24 13.92 48.91
C MET A 1 -2.03 13.09 48.48
N ARG A 2 -0.81 13.52 48.83
CA ARG A 2 0.42 12.74 48.55
C ARG A 2 0.95 12.17 49.87
N THR A 3 1.28 10.88 49.87
CA THR A 3 1.81 10.16 51.04
C THR A 3 3.26 9.77 50.78
N LYS A 4 4.16 9.99 51.74
CA LYS A 4 5.58 9.64 51.61
C LYS A 4 5.80 8.18 51.96
N HIS A 5 6.44 7.44 51.05
CA HIS A 5 6.91 6.08 51.29
C HIS A 5 8.41 5.99 51.00
N THR A 6 9.13 5.16 51.77
CA THR A 6 10.58 4.94 51.61
C THR A 6 10.81 3.49 51.18
N PHE A 7 11.43 3.30 50.01
CA PHE A 7 11.78 1.99 49.47
C PHE A 7 13.27 1.94 49.17
N ARG A 8 13.87 0.74 49.25
CA ARG A 8 15.26 0.52 48.81
C ARG A 8 15.24 0.00 47.37
N LEU A 9 16.02 0.64 46.52
CA LEU A 9 16.25 0.22 45.14
C LEU A 9 17.68 -0.31 45.02
N PRO A 10 17.94 -1.33 44.19
CA PRO A 10 19.29 -1.73 43.85
C PRO A 10 20.10 -0.54 43.29
N PRO A 11 21.42 -0.46 43.58
CA PRO A 11 22.25 0.68 43.17
C PRO A 11 22.27 0.91 41.65
N ASP A 12 22.28 -0.16 40.86
CA ASP A 12 22.23 -0.09 39.40
C ASP A 12 20.92 0.54 38.90
N LEU A 13 19.81 0.22 39.58
CA LEU A 13 18.50 0.75 39.21
C LEU A 13 18.38 2.23 39.60
N MET A 14 18.95 2.63 40.73
CA MET A 14 19.02 4.03 41.14
C MET A 14 19.82 4.87 40.12
N THR A 15 20.93 4.32 39.62
CA THR A 15 21.76 4.96 38.59
C THR A 15 20.97 5.15 37.29
N LYS A 16 20.32 4.08 36.79
CA LYS A 16 19.47 4.14 35.59
C LYS A 16 18.32 5.14 35.73
N LEU A 17 17.67 5.19 36.89
CA LEU A 17 16.59 6.13 37.17
C LEU A 17 17.09 7.58 37.15
N SER A 18 18.24 7.84 37.76
CA SER A 18 18.87 9.16 37.76
C SER A 18 19.21 9.62 36.35
N ASP A 19 19.89 8.77 35.58
CA ASP A 19 20.26 9.08 34.20
C ASP A 19 19.04 9.35 33.33
N TYR A 20 17.99 8.53 33.47
CA TYR A 20 16.76 8.67 32.71
C TYR A 20 16.01 9.97 33.09
N ALA A 21 15.95 10.30 34.38
CA ALA A 21 15.38 11.55 34.88
C ALA A 21 16.14 12.78 34.35
N SER A 22 17.47 12.76 34.39
CA SER A 22 18.32 13.83 33.86
C SER A 22 18.12 14.02 32.35
N ARG A 23 18.09 12.92 31.57
CA ARG A 23 17.86 12.99 30.10
C ARG A 23 16.49 13.53 29.73
N LYS A 24 15.46 13.26 30.55
CA LYS A 24 14.09 13.71 30.32
C LYS A 24 13.78 15.08 30.94
N GLY A 25 14.67 15.62 31.78
CA GLY A 25 14.45 16.90 32.46
C GLY A 25 13.31 16.87 33.49
N VAL A 26 13.05 15.71 34.10
CA VAL A 26 11.94 15.52 35.07
C VAL A 26 12.46 14.93 36.39
N SER A 27 11.69 15.04 37.48
CA SER A 27 12.10 14.48 38.78
C SER A 27 12.02 12.96 38.79
N GLN A 28 12.94 12.30 39.51
CA GLN A 28 12.91 10.84 39.71
C GLN A 28 11.57 10.37 40.31
N SER A 29 11.00 11.15 41.25
CA SER A 29 9.70 10.87 41.85
C SER A 29 8.55 10.83 40.83
N MET A 30 8.57 11.73 39.83
CA MET A 30 7.57 11.76 38.77
C MET A 30 7.68 10.54 37.86
N ILE A 31 8.90 10.08 37.57
CA ILE A 31 9.13 8.86 36.79
C ILE A 31 8.64 7.63 37.54
N VAL A 32 8.96 7.53 38.84
CA VAL A 32 8.51 6.42 39.70
C VAL A 32 6.99 6.40 39.80
N GLU A 33 6.36 7.56 40.02
CA GLU A 33 4.90 7.69 40.06
C GLU A 33 4.25 7.26 38.74
N ALA A 34 4.78 7.72 37.59
CA ALA A 34 4.28 7.32 36.28
C ALA A 34 4.47 5.82 36.01
N ALA A 35 5.61 5.25 36.40
CA ALA A 35 5.89 3.83 36.25
C ALA A 35 4.97 2.97 37.10
N LEU A 36 4.74 3.33 38.37
CA LEU A 36 3.80 2.65 39.27
C LEU A 36 2.36 2.76 38.78
N ALA A 37 1.93 3.95 38.37
CA ALA A 37 0.59 4.16 37.80
C ALA A 37 0.38 3.31 36.53
N SER A 38 1.39 3.23 35.66
CA SER A 38 1.34 2.39 34.47
C SER A 38 1.35 0.90 34.79
N HIS A 39 2.15 0.47 35.78
CA HIS A 39 2.30 -0.94 36.13
C HIS A 39 1.07 -1.50 36.86
N LEU A 40 0.42 -0.66 37.67
CA LEU A 40 -0.80 -1.02 38.40
C LEU A 40 -2.08 -0.76 37.60
N SER A 41 -1.99 -0.18 36.40
CA SER A 41 -3.15 0.00 35.55
C SER A 41 -3.50 -1.33 34.86
N PRO A 42 -4.72 -1.86 35.06
CA PRO A 42 -5.20 -3.08 34.38
C PRO A 42 -5.17 -2.93 32.85
N ASP A 43 -5.26 -1.69 32.36
CA ASP A 43 -5.48 -1.40 30.95
C ASP A 43 -4.19 -1.30 30.12
N GLY A 44 -3.01 -1.19 30.75
CA GLY A 44 -1.77 -0.84 30.05
C GLY A 44 -1.34 -1.89 29.03
N ALA A 45 -1.30 -3.16 29.46
CA ALA A 45 -0.97 -4.30 28.60
C ALA A 45 -2.08 -4.53 27.56
N ASP A 46 -3.34 -4.58 28.01
CA ASP A 46 -4.51 -4.82 27.15
C ASP A 46 -4.66 -3.78 26.03
N ARG A 47 -4.38 -2.49 26.31
CA ARG A 47 -4.42 -1.43 25.28
C ARG A 47 -3.31 -1.60 24.25
N LEU A 48 -2.11 -1.98 24.67
CA LEU A 48 -1.00 -2.24 23.75
C LEU A 48 -1.30 -3.44 22.87
N GLU A 49 -1.77 -4.54 23.46
CA GLU A 49 -2.17 -5.74 22.72
C GLU A 49 -3.30 -5.45 21.74
N ALA A 50 -4.34 -4.72 22.16
CA ALA A 50 -5.44 -4.32 21.27
C ALA A 50 -4.96 -3.41 20.13
N ALA A 51 -4.02 -2.49 20.38
CA ALA A 51 -3.45 -1.65 19.35
C ALA A 51 -2.61 -2.45 18.34
N LEU A 52 -1.86 -3.45 18.81
CA LEU A 52 -1.09 -4.37 17.98
C LEU A 52 -2.01 -5.25 17.13
N ALA A 53 -3.04 -5.86 17.72
CA ALA A 53 -4.03 -6.66 17.00
C ALA A 53 -4.66 -5.87 15.85
N ARG A 54 -5.14 -4.63 16.12
CA ARG A 54 -5.70 -3.75 15.09
C ARG A 54 -4.69 -3.41 13.98
N ARG A 55 -3.41 -3.27 14.31
CA ARG A 55 -2.35 -3.00 13.34
C ARG A 55 -2.11 -4.24 12.46
N LEU A 56 -2.06 -5.42 13.06
CA LEU A 56 -1.92 -6.68 12.35
C LEU A 56 -3.10 -6.94 11.42
N ASP A 57 -4.34 -6.72 11.88
CA ASP A 57 -5.53 -6.82 11.03
C ASP A 57 -5.45 -5.89 9.81
N ARG A 58 -4.99 -4.65 10.02
CA ARG A 58 -4.81 -3.69 8.93
C ARG A 58 -3.76 -4.15 7.93
N ILE A 59 -2.67 -4.76 8.40
CA ILE A 59 -1.63 -5.35 7.54
C ILE A 59 -2.20 -6.55 6.78
N GLY A 60 -2.96 -7.43 7.43
CA GLY A 60 -3.63 -8.57 6.80
C GLY A 60 -4.50 -8.15 5.62
N ARG A 61 -5.40 -7.18 5.83
CA ARG A 61 -6.23 -6.62 4.75
C ARG A 61 -5.42 -5.96 3.64
N HIS A 62 -4.26 -5.39 3.96
CA HIS A 62 -3.38 -4.82 2.94
C HIS A 62 -2.72 -5.91 2.09
N LEU A 63 -2.31 -7.01 2.72
CA LEU A 63 -1.74 -8.18 2.04
C LEU A 63 -2.77 -8.85 1.12
N GLU A 64 -3.99 -9.10 1.60
CA GLU A 64 -5.09 -9.64 0.77
C GLU A 64 -5.34 -8.78 -0.48
N ARG A 65 -5.28 -7.46 -0.33
CA ARG A 65 -5.44 -6.54 -1.47
C ARG A 65 -4.25 -6.61 -2.44
N ILE A 66 -3.03 -6.73 -1.93
CA ILE A 66 -1.83 -6.90 -2.77
C ILE A 66 -1.91 -8.21 -3.53
N GLU A 67 -2.28 -9.31 -2.87
CA GLU A 67 -2.45 -10.62 -3.46
C GLU A 67 -3.43 -10.55 -4.64
N ARG A 68 -4.61 -9.94 -4.43
CA ARG A 68 -5.57 -9.71 -5.53
C ARG A 68 -4.98 -8.91 -6.69
N TYR A 69 -4.17 -7.88 -6.42
CA TYR A 69 -3.53 -7.10 -7.49
C TYR A 69 -2.46 -7.90 -8.24
N VAL A 70 -1.73 -8.77 -7.54
CA VAL A 70 -0.76 -9.68 -8.15
C VAL A 70 -1.46 -10.69 -9.05
N ASP A 71 -2.56 -11.30 -8.59
CA ASP A 71 -3.35 -12.23 -9.40
C ASP A 71 -3.87 -11.59 -10.67
N ILE A 72 -4.48 -10.39 -10.56
CA ILE A 72 -4.95 -9.64 -11.74
C ILE A 72 -3.80 -9.32 -12.70
N SER A 73 -2.63 -8.96 -12.17
CA SER A 73 -1.44 -8.66 -13.00
C SER A 73 -0.93 -9.91 -13.71
N ASN A 74 -0.94 -11.06 -13.04
CA ASN A 74 -0.55 -12.35 -13.60
C ASN A 74 -1.51 -12.78 -14.72
N GLU A 75 -2.82 -12.67 -14.50
CA GLU A 75 -3.83 -12.98 -15.52
C GLU A 75 -3.69 -12.05 -16.75
N ALA A 76 -3.52 -10.75 -16.53
CA ALA A 76 -3.29 -9.80 -17.61
C ALA A 76 -2.01 -10.11 -18.41
N LEU A 77 -0.93 -10.49 -17.72
CA LEU A 77 0.33 -10.91 -18.36
C LEU A 77 0.16 -12.20 -19.16
N ALA A 78 -0.56 -13.19 -18.63
CA ALA A 78 -0.84 -14.44 -19.32
C ALA A 78 -1.62 -14.20 -20.63
N VAL A 79 -2.67 -13.37 -20.56
CA VAL A 79 -3.44 -12.96 -21.75
C VAL A 79 -2.55 -12.21 -22.76
N PHE A 80 -1.72 -11.28 -22.29
CA PHE A 80 -0.79 -10.54 -23.14
C PHE A 80 0.21 -11.47 -23.85
N VAL A 81 0.85 -12.40 -23.13
CA VAL A 81 1.81 -13.36 -23.70
C VAL A 81 1.13 -14.27 -24.72
N ARG A 82 -0.06 -14.77 -24.40
CA ARG A 82 -0.85 -15.59 -25.34
C ARG A 82 -1.12 -14.83 -26.63
N PHE A 83 -1.62 -13.59 -26.52
CA PHE A 83 -1.86 -12.73 -27.67
C PHE A 83 -0.57 -12.49 -28.47
N TRP A 84 0.54 -12.18 -27.80
CA TRP A 84 1.83 -11.93 -28.44
C TRP A 84 2.32 -13.14 -29.25
N LEU A 85 2.22 -14.35 -28.71
CA LEU A 85 2.61 -15.58 -29.40
C LEU A 85 1.72 -15.89 -30.61
N THR A 86 0.44 -15.55 -30.56
CA THR A 86 -0.51 -15.81 -31.65
C THR A 86 -0.53 -14.73 -32.73
N SER A 87 -0.10 -13.51 -32.42
CA SER A 87 -0.23 -12.34 -33.30
C SER A 87 1.08 -11.84 -33.90
N THR A 88 2.22 -12.43 -33.52
CA THR A 88 3.52 -12.03 -34.08
C THR A 88 3.88 -12.95 -35.27
N PRO A 89 3.76 -12.48 -36.53
CA PRO A 89 4.15 -13.28 -37.67
C PRO A 89 5.66 -13.56 -37.66
N PRO A 90 6.11 -14.74 -38.10
CA PRO A 90 7.53 -15.05 -38.20
C PRO A 90 8.21 -14.10 -39.19
N LEU A 91 9.35 -13.56 -38.77
CA LEU A 91 10.14 -12.62 -39.57
C LEU A 91 11.13 -13.39 -40.45
N PRO A 92 11.36 -12.95 -41.70
CA PRO A 92 12.49 -13.43 -42.49
C PRO A 92 13.82 -13.20 -41.77
N ASP A 93 14.76 -14.16 -41.87
CA ASP A 93 16.06 -14.11 -41.18
C ASP A 93 16.83 -12.79 -41.41
N SER A 94 16.71 -12.20 -42.59
CA SER A 94 17.33 -10.92 -42.96
C SER A 94 16.79 -9.71 -42.19
N SER A 95 15.60 -9.81 -41.62
CA SER A 95 14.90 -8.73 -40.89
C SER A 95 14.94 -8.88 -39.38
N VAL A 96 15.43 -10.01 -38.85
CA VAL A 96 15.50 -10.29 -37.41
C VAL A 96 16.35 -9.25 -36.68
N ALA A 97 17.51 -8.89 -37.23
CA ALA A 97 18.40 -7.90 -36.61
C ALA A 97 17.76 -6.51 -36.53
N ALA A 98 17.07 -6.09 -37.59
CA ALA A 98 16.36 -4.81 -37.63
C ALA A 98 15.16 -4.79 -36.66
N ALA A 99 14.39 -5.89 -36.60
CA ALA A 99 13.28 -6.03 -35.67
C ALA A 99 13.74 -6.02 -34.20
N GLN A 100 14.85 -6.69 -33.88
CA GLN A 100 15.44 -6.65 -32.54
C GLN A 100 15.93 -5.25 -32.17
N ALA A 101 16.58 -4.54 -33.09
CA ALA A 101 17.02 -3.17 -32.86
C ALA A 101 15.82 -2.24 -32.56
N LYS A 102 14.74 -2.35 -33.35
CA LYS A 102 13.52 -1.59 -33.12
C LYS A 102 12.81 -1.99 -31.81
N GLY A 103 12.86 -3.27 -31.44
CA GLY A 103 12.34 -3.77 -30.18
C GLY A 103 13.05 -3.13 -28.98
N ARG A 104 14.38 -3.04 -29.01
CA ARG A 104 15.18 -2.36 -27.96
C ARG A 104 14.81 -0.89 -27.85
N GLU A 105 14.74 -0.16 -28.97
CA GLU A 105 14.35 1.25 -28.99
C GLU A 105 12.95 1.47 -28.37
N ARG A 106 11.98 0.62 -28.73
CA ARG A 106 10.62 0.68 -28.16
C ARG A 106 10.60 0.38 -26.66
N TYR A 107 11.41 -0.57 -26.22
CA TYR A 107 11.51 -0.90 -24.79
C TYR A 107 12.10 0.25 -23.98
N GLU A 108 13.18 0.89 -24.46
CA GLU A 108 13.76 2.07 -23.83
C GLU A 108 12.74 3.21 -23.72
N GLY A 109 12.01 3.50 -24.79
CA GLY A 109 10.93 4.50 -24.78
C GLY A 109 9.80 4.16 -23.81
N PHE A 110 9.43 2.89 -23.68
CA PHE A 110 8.47 2.43 -22.68
C PHE A 110 8.97 2.64 -21.25
N VAL A 111 10.22 2.26 -20.95
CA VAL A 111 10.83 2.44 -19.62
C VAL A 111 10.85 3.92 -19.24
N GLU A 112 11.23 4.79 -20.17
CA GLU A 112 11.24 6.24 -19.95
C GLU A 112 9.83 6.79 -19.69
N ALA A 113 8.84 6.37 -20.48
CA ALA A 113 7.44 6.77 -20.29
C ALA A 113 6.87 6.28 -18.96
N LEU A 114 7.18 5.04 -18.56
CA LEU A 114 6.79 4.46 -17.29
C LEU A 114 7.44 5.20 -16.12
N GLY A 115 8.74 5.49 -16.21
CA GLY A 115 9.47 6.27 -15.21
C GLY A 115 8.85 7.65 -14.99
N ARG A 116 8.56 8.38 -16.07
CA ARG A 116 7.84 9.68 -15.99
C ARG A 116 6.48 9.55 -15.33
N ARG A 117 5.75 8.47 -15.59
CA ARG A 117 4.43 8.25 -15.00
C ARG A 117 4.50 7.92 -13.51
N LEU A 118 5.41 7.05 -13.10
CA LEU A 118 5.65 6.73 -11.69
C LEU A 118 6.04 7.97 -10.88
N ALA A 119 6.88 8.84 -11.45
CA ALA A 119 7.25 10.11 -10.83
C ALA A 119 6.06 11.07 -10.61
N ARG A 120 5.00 10.97 -11.44
CA ARG A 120 3.77 11.76 -11.30
C ARG A 120 2.79 11.19 -10.27
N GLY A 121 3.01 9.98 -9.77
CA GLY A 121 2.23 9.37 -8.68
C GLY A 121 0.81 8.88 -9.04
N ARG A 122 0.34 9.04 -10.27
CA ARG A 122 -0.95 8.47 -10.72
C ARG A 122 -0.81 6.97 -10.98
N LYS A 123 -1.68 6.16 -10.37
CA LYS A 123 -1.67 4.71 -10.55
C LYS A 123 -2.59 4.34 -11.71
N LEU A 124 -2.20 3.30 -12.46
CA LEU A 124 -3.04 2.73 -13.52
C LEU A 124 -4.41 2.26 -13.01
N ALA A 125 -4.45 1.74 -11.78
CA ALA A 125 -5.68 1.31 -11.15
C ALA A 125 -6.72 2.44 -11.00
N ASP A 126 -6.27 3.69 -10.78
CA ASP A 126 -7.18 4.83 -10.59
C ASP A 126 -7.85 5.22 -11.91
N GLU A 127 -7.15 5.07 -13.04
CA GLU A 127 -7.68 5.36 -14.38
C GLU A 127 -8.68 4.29 -14.84
N ILE A 128 -8.35 3.01 -14.62
CA ILE A 128 -9.22 1.90 -15.03
C ILE A 128 -10.55 1.90 -14.26
N VAL A 129 -10.55 2.22 -12.97
CA VAL A 129 -11.79 2.31 -12.17
C VAL A 129 -12.70 3.45 -12.67
N CYS A 130 -12.13 4.58 -13.08
CA CYS A 130 -12.88 5.67 -13.70
C CYS A 130 -13.51 5.26 -15.02
N ASP A 131 -12.79 4.53 -15.87
CA ASP A 131 -13.29 4.10 -17.18
C ASP A 131 -14.41 3.05 -17.06
N VAL A 132 -14.31 2.11 -16.12
CA VAL A 132 -15.37 1.12 -15.86
C VAL A 132 -16.64 1.81 -15.33
N ALA A 133 -16.51 2.73 -14.37
CA ALA A 133 -17.65 3.49 -13.84
C ALA A 133 -18.31 4.39 -14.90
N ALA A 134 -17.53 4.92 -15.85
CA ALA A 134 -18.06 5.68 -16.99
C ALA A 134 -18.83 4.77 -17.96
N SER A 135 -18.35 3.55 -18.22
CA SER A 135 -19.04 2.59 -19.10
C SER A 135 -20.36 2.04 -18.53
N ASP A 136 -20.48 1.92 -17.20
CA ASP A 136 -21.74 1.52 -16.52
C ASP A 136 -22.78 2.65 -16.50
N SER A 137 -22.37 3.90 -16.72
CA SER A 137 -23.25 5.08 -16.69
C SER A 137 -23.86 5.44 -18.05
N GLN A 138 -23.69 4.59 -19.07
CA GLN A 138 -24.28 4.81 -20.38
C GLN A 138 -25.65 4.12 -20.43
N PRO A 139 -26.78 4.83 -20.19
CA PRO A 139 -28.09 4.21 -20.29
C PRO A 139 -28.29 3.75 -21.73
N TYR A 140 -28.48 2.44 -21.88
CA TYR A 140 -29.03 1.82 -23.07
C TYR A 140 -30.22 2.65 -23.54
N ARG A 141 -30.08 3.34 -24.67
CA ARG A 141 -31.21 3.93 -25.39
C ARG A 141 -31.73 2.85 -26.33
N PRO A 142 -32.88 2.22 -26.04
CA PRO A 142 -33.54 1.43 -27.07
C PRO A 142 -33.86 2.37 -28.22
N ASN A 143 -33.53 1.93 -29.42
CA ASN A 143 -33.84 2.65 -30.64
C ASN A 143 -35.36 2.57 -30.83
N ASP A 144 -36.10 3.53 -30.26
CA ASP A 144 -37.54 3.69 -30.45
C ASP A 144 -37.77 4.18 -31.90
N GLY A 145 -37.77 3.23 -32.82
CA GLY A 145 -38.31 3.42 -34.15
C GLY A 145 -39.82 3.57 -34.04
N CYS A 146 -40.31 4.81 -34.07
CA CYS A 146 -41.68 5.10 -34.46
C CYS A 146 -41.75 6.43 -35.21
N ASP A 147 -41.82 6.28 -36.54
CA ASP A 147 -42.45 7.10 -37.55
C ASP A 147 -42.54 8.63 -37.41
N ARG A 148 -41.99 9.33 -38.41
CA ARG A 148 -42.62 10.54 -38.95
C ARG A 148 -42.27 10.77 -40.44
N GLN A 149 -43.18 10.30 -41.30
CA GLN A 149 -43.63 10.83 -42.60
C GLN A 149 -42.81 11.95 -43.26
N ARG A 150 -42.46 11.75 -44.55
CA ARG A 150 -42.70 12.69 -45.67
C ARG A 150 -42.12 12.15 -46.98
N LEU A 151 -42.98 11.60 -47.84
CA LEU A 151 -43.33 12.11 -49.18
C LEU A 151 -44.27 11.09 -49.86
#